data_AF-A0A7J4RKH5-F1
#
_entry.id   AF-A0A7J4RKH5-F1
#
_cell.length_a   1.000
_cell.length_b   1.000
_cell.length_c   1.000
_cell.angle_alpha   90.00
_cell.angle_beta   90.00
_cell.angle_gamma   90.00
#
_symmetry.space_group_name_H-M   'P 1'
#
loop_
_entity.id
_entity.type
_entity.pdbx_description
1 polymer ?
#
loop_
_entity_poly.entity_id
_entity_poly.type
_entity_poly.pdbx_seq_one_letter_code
_entity_poly.pdbx_strand_id
1 'polypeptide(L)'
;MSNLWTRKAAIMLTSGISLILVGMMISNFQLMIIGLSFISMLAINGWVSGHSDLTIRRETSATNVYKGDDIVISLTITNNSYRRTQQLELFDNVPHEMKMRKGINQMRMNLGPGQSATMKYVVRCPLRGHYTVGPVSVRYRNAFNLFVSETKVDDRSDITVFP
;
A
#
# COMPACT_ATOMS: atom_id res chain seq x y z
N MET A 1 -12.00 0.80 5.80
CA MET A 1 -10.55 0.88 5.99
C MET A 1 -10.20 0.44 7.40
N SER A 2 -9.25 -0.49 7.55
CA SER A 2 -8.64 -0.76 8.85
C SER A 2 -7.36 0.06 8.97
N ASN A 3 -7.36 1.08 9.85
CA ASN A 3 -6.13 1.75 10.25
C ASN A 3 -5.39 0.86 11.24
N LEU A 4 -4.22 0.37 10.84
CA LEU A 4 -3.39 -0.46 11.69
C LEU A 4 -2.30 0.42 12.34
N TRP A 5 -2.33 0.49 13.67
CA TRP A 5 -1.27 1.11 14.46
C TRP A 5 -0.02 0.22 14.39
N THR A 6 1.13 0.81 14.05
CA THR A 6 2.36 0.04 14.07
C THR A 6 2.90 -0.09 15.48
N ARG A 7 3.74 -1.11 15.72
CA ARG A 7 4.46 -1.28 16.99
C ARG A 7 5.26 -0.03 17.38
N LYS A 8 5.76 0.73 16.40
CA LYS A 8 6.48 1.99 16.63
C LYS A 8 5.57 3.07 17.22
N ALA A 9 4.37 3.24 16.68
CA ALA A 9 3.39 4.19 17.20
C ALA A 9 2.97 3.85 18.63
N ALA A 10 2.75 2.56 18.92
CA ALA A 10 2.43 2.10 20.27
C ALA A 10 3.56 2.40 21.28
N ILE A 11 4.81 2.14 20.91
CA ILE A 11 5.98 2.43 21.77
C ILE A 11 6.16 3.95 21.98
N MET A 12 5.96 4.76 20.95
CA MET A 12 6.02 6.23 21.09
C MET A 12 4.91 6.77 21.99
N LEU A 13 3.72 6.18 21.93
CA LEU A 13 2.60 6.59 22.77
C LEU A 13 2.85 6.21 24.23
N THR A 14 3.28 4.98 24.51
CA THR A 14 3.58 4.55 25.87
C THR A 14 4.78 5.29 26.46
N SER A 15 5.84 5.53 25.68
CA SER A 15 6.99 6.31 26.15
C SER A 15 6.63 7.78 26.40
N GLY A 16 5.80 8.38 25.54
CA GLY A 16 5.28 9.73 25.73
C GLY A 16 4.50 9.88 27.03
N ILE A 17 3.56 8.97 27.31
CA ILE A 17 2.77 8.95 28.55
C ILE A 17 3.68 8.73 29.77
N SER A 18 4.59 7.75 29.71
CA SER A 18 5.50 7.45 30.82
C SER A 18 6.40 8.64 31.16
N LEU A 19 6.94 9.35 30.16
CA LEU A 19 7.78 10.54 30.38
C LEU A 19 7.01 11.68 31.02
N ILE A 20 5.74 11.88 30.65
CA ILE A 20 4.88 12.88 31.28
C ILE A 20 4.65 12.53 32.76
N LEU A 21 4.29 11.29 33.06
CA LEU A 21 4.04 10.85 34.44
C LEU A 21 5.28 10.95 35.32
N VAL A 22 6.44 10.50 34.83
CA VAL A 22 7.72 10.63 35.55
C VAL A 22 8.12 12.10 35.71
N GLY A 23 7.91 12.91 34.66
CA GLY A 23 8.15 14.35 34.71
C GLY A 23 7.30 15.05 35.75
N MET A 24 6.02 14.68 35.87
CA MET A 24 5.13 15.19 36.92
C MET A 24 5.59 14.76 38.32
N MET A 25 6.00 13.50 38.49
CA MET A 25 6.47 12.98 39.78
C MET A 25 7.74 13.70 40.29
N ILE A 26 8.67 14.01 39.38
CA ILE A 26 9.93 14.71 39.70
C ILE A 26 9.75 16.24 39.63
N SER A 27 8.57 16.74 39.23
CA SER A 27 8.31 18.16 38.92
C SER A 27 9.29 18.75 37.90
N ASN A 28 9.78 17.92 36.96
CA ASN A 28 10.70 18.33 35.92
C ASN A 28 9.94 18.67 34.63
N PHE A 29 9.88 19.97 34.31
CA PHE A 29 9.18 20.48 33.13
C PHE A 29 9.79 20.00 31.81
N GLN A 30 11.11 19.76 31.74
CA GLN A 30 11.79 19.35 30.52
C GLN A 30 11.34 17.95 30.08
N LEU A 31 11.21 17.00 31.02
CA LEU A 31 10.72 15.65 30.72
C LEU A 31 9.28 15.66 30.20
N MET A 32 8.45 16.54 30.77
CA MET A 32 7.07 16.71 30.33
C MET A 32 6.98 17.26 28.90
N ILE A 33 7.82 18.25 28.54
CA ILE A 33 7.90 18.77 27.16
C ILE A 33 8.28 17.65 26.18
N ILE A 34 9.26 16.81 26.52
CA ILE A 34 9.67 15.69 25.65
C ILE A 34 8.51 14.71 25.46
N GLY A 35 7.80 14.34 26.53
CA GLY A 35 6.63 13.46 26.41
C GLY A 35 5.50 14.06 25.57
N LEU A 36 5.21 15.36 25.73
CA LEU A 36 4.26 16.11 24.90
C LEU A 36 4.69 16.14 23.42
N SER A 37 5.99 16.25 23.14
CA SER A 37 6.50 16.25 21.77
C SER A 37 6.21 14.93 21.04
N PHE A 38 6.31 13.78 21.74
CA PHE A 38 5.98 12.47 21.16
C PHE A 38 4.49 12.33 20.87
N ILE A 39 3.63 12.78 21.79
CA ILE A 39 2.18 12.76 21.58
C ILE A 39 1.79 13.71 20.43
N SER A 40 2.36 14.92 20.39
CA SER A 40 2.14 15.89 19.32
C SER A 40 2.56 15.34 17.96
N MET A 41 3.73 14.69 17.88
CA MET A 41 4.21 14.06 16.66
C MET A 41 3.26 12.96 16.16
N LEU A 42 2.68 12.15 17.05
CA LEU A 42 1.67 11.15 16.70
C LEU A 42 0.37 11.82 16.21
N ALA A 43 -0.10 12.86 16.89
CA ALA A 43 -1.30 13.59 16.52
C ALA A 43 -1.19 14.22 15.13
N ILE A 44 -0.07 14.90 14.84
CA ILE A 44 0.20 15.50 13.53
C ILE A 44 0.25 14.42 12.45
N ASN A 45 0.94 13.30 12.70
CA ASN A 45 1.05 12.22 11.73
C ASN A 45 -0.26 11.45 11.51
N GLY A 46 -1.14 11.38 12.51
CA GLY A 46 -2.45 10.77 12.40
C GLY A 46 -3.44 11.67 11.66
N TRP A 47 -3.35 12.99 11.85
CA TRP A 47 -4.21 13.98 11.19
C TRP A 47 -3.86 14.16 9.72
N VAL A 48 -2.57 14.10 9.36
CA VAL A 48 -2.11 14.11 7.96
C VAL A 48 -2.35 12.73 7.34
N SER A 49 -3.62 12.33 7.23
CA SER A 49 -4.00 11.13 6.50
C SER A 49 -3.91 11.40 5.00
N GLY A 50 -2.87 10.86 4.37
CA GLY A 50 -2.64 10.96 2.93
C GLY A 50 -3.55 10.04 2.14
N HIS A 51 -4.83 10.41 2.00
CA HIS A 51 -5.67 9.85 0.95
C HIS A 51 -5.41 10.67 -0.31
N SER A 52 -4.38 10.28 -1.05
CA SER A 52 -4.27 10.70 -2.44
C SER A 52 -5.36 9.98 -3.24
N ASP A 53 -6.14 10.72 -4.01
CA ASP A 53 -7.01 10.16 -5.02
C ASP A 53 -6.14 9.41 -6.05
N LEU A 54 -6.25 8.08 -6.05
CA LEU A 54 -5.47 7.20 -6.91
C LEU A 54 -6.39 6.53 -7.92
N THR A 55 -6.06 6.68 -9.20
CA THR A 55 -6.66 5.89 -10.27
C THR A 55 -5.74 4.74 -10.62
N ILE A 56 -6.31 3.54 -10.70
CA ILE A 56 -5.59 2.32 -11.07
C ILE A 56 -6.27 1.77 -12.32
N ARG A 57 -5.46 1.38 -13.30
CA ARG A 57 -5.91 0.77 -14.54
C ARG A 57 -5.03 -0.41 -14.89
N ARG A 58 -5.64 -1.60 -15.04
CA ARG A 58 -4.98 -2.79 -15.55
C ARG A 58 -5.23 -2.96 -17.04
N GLU A 59 -4.17 -3.30 -17.76
CA GLU A 59 -4.22 -3.69 -19.17
C GLU A 59 -3.55 -5.06 -19.32
N THR A 60 -4.27 -5.99 -19.93
CA THR A 60 -3.82 -7.36 -20.21
C THR A 60 -3.58 -7.53 -21.70
N SER A 61 -2.50 -8.21 -22.09
CA SER A 61 -2.20 -8.44 -23.51
C SER A 61 -3.25 -9.26 -24.25
N ALA A 62 -3.91 -10.18 -23.55
CA ALA A 62 -4.99 -11.01 -24.05
C ALA A 62 -5.90 -11.45 -22.91
N THR A 63 -7.19 -11.57 -23.19
CA THR A 63 -8.21 -12.12 -22.26
C THR A 63 -8.51 -13.59 -22.55
N ASN A 64 -8.24 -14.04 -23.79
CA ASN A 64 -8.44 -15.41 -24.24
C ASN A 64 -7.09 -15.98 -24.67
N VAL A 65 -6.62 -17.03 -24.00
CA VAL A 65 -5.32 -17.67 -24.27
C VAL A 65 -5.42 -19.18 -24.26
N TYR A 66 -4.40 -19.87 -24.77
CA TYR A 66 -4.30 -21.32 -24.68
C TYR A 66 -3.47 -21.76 -23.49
N LYS A 67 -3.64 -23.02 -23.11
CA LYS A 67 -2.84 -23.66 -22.06
C LYS A 67 -1.35 -23.55 -22.37
N GLY A 68 -0.61 -22.95 -21.46
CA GLY A 68 0.84 -22.77 -21.55
C GLY A 68 1.27 -21.42 -22.14
N ASP A 69 0.33 -20.58 -22.57
CA ASP A 69 0.62 -19.23 -23.02
C ASP A 69 1.05 -18.32 -21.85
N ASP A 70 1.86 -17.34 -22.19
CA ASP A 70 2.35 -16.30 -21.29
C ASP A 70 1.54 -15.01 -21.57
N ILE A 71 0.94 -14.41 -20.53
CA ILE A 71 0.18 -13.15 -20.60
C ILE A 71 1.00 -12.03 -19.98
N VAL A 72 1.04 -10.89 -20.66
CA VAL A 72 1.65 -9.66 -20.14
C VAL A 72 0.58 -8.82 -19.48
N ILE A 73 0.80 -8.47 -18.22
CA ILE A 73 -0.09 -7.61 -17.44
C ILE A 73 0.65 -6.31 -17.13
N SER A 74 0.01 -5.19 -17.45
CA SER A 74 0.49 -3.84 -17.15
C SER A 74 -0.50 -3.15 -16.22
N LEU A 75 -0.04 -2.78 -15.03
CA LEU A 75 -0.83 -2.03 -14.05
C LEU A 75 -0.29 -0.62 -13.96
N THR A 76 -1.09 0.37 -14.33
CA THR A 76 -0.75 1.78 -14.21
C THR A 76 -1.50 2.39 -13.05
N ILE A 77 -0.77 3.09 -12.18
CA ILE A 77 -1.33 3.88 -11.10
C ILE A 77 -0.99 5.36 -11.30
N THR A 78 -1.99 6.21 -11.12
CA THR A 78 -1.90 7.66 -11.27
C THR A 78 -2.38 8.35 -10.01
N ASN A 79 -1.59 9.32 -9.53
CA ASN A 79 -2.01 10.20 -8.45
C ASN A 79 -2.74 11.42 -9.00
N ASN A 80 -4.06 11.46 -8.84
CA ASN A 80 -4.89 12.59 -9.26
C ASN A 80 -4.98 13.69 -8.20
N SER A 81 -4.42 13.47 -7.01
CA SER A 81 -4.46 14.47 -5.95
C SER A 81 -3.40 15.56 -6.14
N TYR A 82 -3.68 16.74 -5.59
CA TYR A 82 -2.76 17.88 -5.55
C TYR A 82 -1.59 17.71 -4.58
N ARG A 83 -1.55 16.60 -3.83
CA ARG A 83 -0.50 16.32 -2.84
C ARG A 83 0.35 15.15 -3.30
N ARG A 84 1.63 15.19 -2.93
CA ARG A 84 2.52 14.04 -3.11
C ARG A 84 2.05 12.90 -2.22
N THR A 85 1.96 11.70 -2.77
CA THR A 85 1.68 10.50 -1.97
C THR A 85 2.86 10.23 -1.06
N GLN A 86 2.57 9.68 0.11
CA GLN A 86 3.60 9.06 0.94
C GLN A 86 4.04 7.74 0.28
N GLN A 87 4.61 6.82 1.07
CA GLN A 87 5.02 5.53 0.54
C GLN A 87 3.81 4.66 0.22
N LEU A 88 3.64 4.38 -1.07
CA LEU A 88 2.65 3.46 -1.59
C LEU A 88 3.29 2.10 -1.81
N GLU A 89 2.58 1.06 -1.42
CA GLU A 89 2.91 -0.32 -1.74
C GLU A 89 1.71 -0.92 -2.46
N LEU A 90 1.90 -1.24 -3.73
CA LEU A 90 0.91 -1.90 -4.57
C LEU A 90 1.19 -3.39 -4.59
N PHE A 91 0.12 -4.17 -4.55
CA PHE A 91 0.13 -5.61 -4.75
C PHE A 91 -1.05 -6.00 -5.63
N ASP A 92 -0.76 -6.58 -6.79
CA ASP A 92 -1.79 -7.11 -7.68
C ASP A 92 -1.97 -8.61 -7.39
N ASN A 93 -3.18 -9.01 -7.03
CA ASN A 93 -3.46 -10.38 -6.64
C ASN A 93 -3.55 -11.27 -7.89
N VAL A 94 -2.63 -12.23 -8.00
CA VAL A 94 -2.58 -13.18 -9.11
C VAL A 94 -3.00 -14.57 -8.58
N PRO A 95 -3.91 -15.28 -9.26
CA PRO A 95 -4.31 -16.64 -8.88
C PRO A 95 -3.11 -17.58 -8.74
N HIS A 96 -3.15 -18.47 -7.74
CA HIS A 96 -2.03 -19.37 -7.43
C HIS A 96 -1.71 -20.35 -8.57
N GLU A 97 -2.71 -20.66 -9.39
CA GLU A 97 -2.59 -21.53 -10.56
C GLU A 97 -1.72 -20.88 -11.65
N MET A 98 -1.72 -19.55 -11.75
CA MET A 98 -0.88 -18.81 -12.69
C MET A 98 0.54 -18.66 -12.13
N LYS A 99 1.53 -19.03 -12.94
CA LYS A 99 2.94 -18.96 -12.51
C LYS A 99 3.60 -17.69 -13.02
N MET A 100 4.17 -16.90 -12.11
CA MET A 100 5.00 -15.74 -12.48
C MET A 100 6.21 -16.20 -13.30
N ARG A 101 6.39 -15.61 -14.49
CA ARG A 101 7.51 -15.90 -15.40
C ARG A 101 8.56 -14.81 -15.38
N LYS A 102 8.12 -13.55 -15.42
CA LYS A 102 8.98 -12.36 -15.43
C LYS A 102 8.33 -11.23 -14.65
N GLY A 103 9.16 -10.38 -14.05
CA GLY A 103 8.69 -9.25 -13.26
C GLY A 103 8.13 -9.68 -11.89
N ILE A 104 7.56 -8.71 -11.19
CA ILE A 104 7.02 -8.88 -9.84
C ILE A 104 5.66 -8.19 -9.81
N ASN A 105 4.66 -8.82 -9.19
CA ASN A 105 3.31 -8.28 -9.02
C ASN A 105 3.18 -7.33 -7.81
N GLN A 106 4.30 -6.79 -7.34
CA GLN A 106 4.35 -5.82 -6.24
C GLN A 106 5.29 -4.67 -6.58
N MET A 107 4.92 -3.46 -6.18
CA MET A 107 5.74 -2.27 -6.41
C MET A 107 5.61 -1.30 -5.24
N ARG A 108 6.73 -0.68 -4.86
CA ARG A 108 6.76 0.38 -3.84
C ARG A 108 7.21 1.69 -4.47
N MET A 109 6.48 2.76 -4.23
CA MET A 109 6.72 4.04 -4.90
C MET A 109 6.15 5.23 -4.13
N ASN A 110 6.59 6.43 -4.49
CA ASN A 110 5.99 7.69 -4.05
C ASN A 110 5.65 8.50 -5.31
N LEU A 111 4.40 8.88 -5.50
CA LEU A 111 3.92 9.62 -6.66
C LEU A 111 3.74 11.10 -6.31
N GLY A 112 4.33 12.00 -7.09
CA GLY A 112 3.99 13.42 -7.10
C GLY A 112 2.56 13.69 -7.58
N PRO A 113 2.06 14.92 -7.45
CA PRO A 113 0.79 15.32 -8.06
C PRO A 113 0.79 15.08 -9.57
N GLY A 114 -0.22 14.39 -10.10
CA GLY A 114 -0.31 14.02 -11.52
C GLY A 114 0.68 12.94 -11.98
N GLN A 115 1.57 12.46 -11.12
CA GLN A 115 2.56 11.47 -11.50
C GLN A 115 1.93 10.10 -11.63
N SER A 116 2.35 9.36 -12.66
CA SER A 116 1.97 7.96 -12.88
C SER A 116 3.16 7.03 -12.81
N ALA A 117 2.93 5.79 -12.42
CA ALA A 117 3.90 4.71 -12.49
C ALA A 117 3.24 3.43 -13.01
N THR A 118 4.01 2.64 -13.75
CA THR A 118 3.52 1.40 -14.38
C THR A 118 4.35 0.21 -13.93
N MET A 119 3.67 -0.81 -13.45
CA MET A 119 4.24 -2.11 -13.12
C MET A 119 3.88 -3.09 -14.26
N LYS A 120 4.88 -3.78 -14.81
CA LYS A 120 4.69 -4.79 -15.85
C LYS A 120 5.22 -6.14 -15.39
N TYR A 121 4.44 -7.19 -15.58
CA TYR A 121 4.83 -8.55 -15.25
C TYR A 121 4.20 -9.56 -16.21
N VAL A 122 4.76 -10.77 -16.24
CA VAL A 122 4.34 -11.84 -17.14
C VAL A 122 3.95 -13.06 -16.31
N VAL A 123 2.76 -13.57 -16.57
CA VAL A 123 2.21 -14.77 -15.94
C VAL A 123 1.97 -15.86 -16.99
N ARG A 124 2.30 -17.11 -16.66
CA ARG A 124 1.98 -18.27 -17.48
C ARG A 124 0.72 -18.93 -16.97
N CYS A 125 -0.14 -19.37 -17.89
CA CYS A 125 -1.39 -20.07 -17.58
C CYS A 125 -1.22 -21.59 -17.80
N PRO A 126 -0.87 -22.40 -16.79
CA PRO A 126 -0.55 -23.82 -17.00
C PRO A 126 -1.77 -24.73 -17.14
N LEU A 127 -2.95 -24.27 -16.70
CA LEU A 127 -4.19 -25.06 -16.62
C LEU A 127 -5.30 -24.33 -17.38
N ARG A 128 -6.24 -25.10 -17.96
CA ARG A 128 -7.45 -24.55 -18.60
C ARG A 128 -8.46 -24.09 -17.55
N GLY A 129 -9.22 -23.04 -17.83
CA GLY A 129 -10.24 -22.52 -16.93
C GLY A 129 -10.41 -21.01 -17.02
N HIS A 130 -11.25 -20.46 -16.14
CA HIS A 130 -11.44 -19.03 -15.98
C HIS A 130 -10.68 -18.54 -14.75
N TYR A 131 -9.89 -17.49 -14.91
CA TYR A 131 -9.06 -16.92 -13.87
C TYR A 131 -9.31 -15.43 -13.76
N THR A 132 -9.42 -14.93 -12.54
CA THR A 132 -9.60 -13.50 -12.27
C THR A 132 -8.34 -12.95 -11.63
N VAL A 133 -7.67 -12.01 -12.30
CA VAL A 133 -6.56 -11.23 -11.73
C VAL A 133 -7.12 -10.02 -11.00
N GLY A 134 -6.59 -9.75 -9.81
CA GLY A 134 -7.08 -8.73 -8.88
C GLY A 134 -7.80 -9.33 -7.66
N PRO A 135 -8.36 -8.51 -6.78
CA PRO A 135 -8.29 -7.04 -6.75
C PRO A 135 -6.87 -6.52 -6.45
N VAL A 136 -6.65 -5.22 -6.66
CA VAL A 136 -5.38 -4.57 -6.32
C VAL A 136 -5.42 -4.12 -4.87
N SER A 137 -4.48 -4.61 -4.06
CA SER A 137 -4.26 -4.11 -2.70
C SER A 137 -3.30 -2.93 -2.73
N VAL A 138 -3.75 -1.79 -2.21
CA VAL A 138 -2.95 -0.59 -2.04
C VAL A 138 -2.73 -0.37 -0.56
N ARG A 139 -1.46 -0.33 -0.16
CA ARG A 139 -1.07 -0.04 1.22
C ARG A 139 -0.33 1.29 1.28
N TYR A 140 -0.84 2.17 2.13
CA TYR A 140 -0.28 3.47 2.43
C TYR A 140 0.55 3.37 3.70
N ARG A 141 1.81 3.82 3.63
CA ARG A 141 2.69 3.98 4.78
C ARG A 141 3.08 5.45 4.89
N ASN A 142 2.93 6.00 6.09
CA ASN A 142 3.42 7.34 6.34
C ASN A 142 4.95 7.38 6.47
N ALA A 143 5.53 8.58 6.37
CA ALA A 143 6.97 8.79 6.35
C ALA A 143 7.72 8.18 7.56
N PHE A 144 7.06 8.12 8.72
CA PHE A 144 7.62 7.55 9.96
C PHE A 144 7.17 6.10 10.23
N ASN A 145 6.40 5.49 9.33
CA ASN A 145 5.80 4.16 9.46
C ASN A 145 5.08 3.97 10.82
N LEU A 146 4.37 5.00 11.27
CA LEU A 146 3.56 5.01 12.49
C LEU A 146 2.16 4.48 12.22
N PHE A 147 1.64 4.77 11.03
CA PHE A 147 0.30 4.36 10.60
C PHE A 147 0.39 3.65 9.25
N VAL A 148 -0.41 2.60 9.13
CA VAL A 148 -0.59 1.85 7.89
C VAL A 148 -2.07 1.78 7.59
N SER A 149 -2.44 2.20 6.38
CA SER A 149 -3.79 2.06 5.85
C SER A 149 -3.75 1.12 4.66
N GLU A 150 -4.67 0.17 4.61
CA GLU A 150 -4.83 -0.74 3.49
C GLU A 150 -6.20 -0.52 2.85
N THR A 151 -6.20 -0.40 1.53
CA THR A 151 -7.39 -0.25 0.70
C THR A 151 -7.31 -1.24 -0.45
N LYS A 152 -8.41 -1.92 -0.73
CA LYS A 152 -8.54 -2.78 -1.90
C LYS A 152 -9.30 -2.02 -2.97
N VAL A 153 -8.70 -1.90 -4.15
CA VAL A 153 -9.34 -1.34 -5.33
C VAL A 153 -9.87 -2.50 -6.15
N ASP A 154 -11.18 -2.49 -6.42
CA ASP A 154 -11.87 -3.56 -7.14
C ASP A 154 -11.66 -3.42 -8.65
N ASP A 155 -10.40 -3.49 -9.07
CA ASP A 155 -10.00 -3.60 -10.46
C ASP A 155 -9.71 -5.08 -10.73
N ARG A 156 -10.57 -5.74 -11.51
CA ARG A 156 -10.47 -7.18 -11.83
C ARG A 156 -10.42 -7.41 -13.32
N SER A 157 -9.66 -8.41 -13.74
CA SER A 157 -9.56 -8.79 -15.15
C SER A 157 -9.70 -10.30 -15.29
N ASP A 158 -10.73 -10.72 -16.02
CA ASP A 158 -11.04 -12.12 -16.26
C ASP A 158 -10.30 -12.62 -17.50
N ILE A 159 -9.66 -13.78 -17.34
CA ILE A 159 -8.84 -14.44 -18.35
C ILE A 159 -9.39 -15.85 -18.53
N THR A 160 -9.73 -16.20 -19.77
CA THR A 160 -10.19 -17.53 -20.16
C THR A 160 -9.05 -18.28 -20.84
N VAL A 161 -8.75 -19.46 -20.31
CA VAL A 161 -7.69 -20.34 -20.80
C VAL A 161 -8.32 -21.56 -21.45
N PHE A 162 -8.17 -21.65 -22.77
CA PHE A 162 -8.62 -22.76 -23.59
C PHE A 162 -7.66 -23.96 -23.49
N PRO A 163 -8.17 -25.19 -23.69
CA PRO A 163 -7.37 -26.40 -23.69
C PRO A 163 -6.27 -26.41 -24.74
#